data_AF-A0A820IRQ0-F1
#
_entry.id   AF-A0A820IRQ0-F1
#
_cell.length_a   1.000
_cell.length_b   1.000
_cell.length_c   1.000
_cell.angle_alpha   90.00
_cell.angle_beta   90.00
_cell.angle_gamma   90.00
#
_symmetry.space_group_name_H-M   'P 1'
#
loop_
_entity.id
_entity.type
_entity.pdbx_description
1 polymer ?
#
loop_
_entity_poly.entity_id
_entity_poly.type
_entity_poly.pdbx_seq_one_letter_code
_entity_poly.pdbx_strand_id
1 'polypeptide(L)'
;MPDERLLMQSMNNTQVSFPSITCIHDEFVYQVMKHPQKLAVELDEQSLTYCELLYYVQVLSLTLVNEYHVIPGEVICQCVERSLSM
;
A
#
# COMPACT_ATOMS: atom_id res chain seq x y z
N MET A 1 -8.82 -22.41 38.36
CA MET A 1 -8.54 -21.25 37.50
C MET A 1 -7.55 -21.70 36.45
N PRO A 2 -7.78 -21.50 35.14
CA PRO A 2 -6.74 -21.73 34.15
C PRO A 2 -5.55 -20.84 34.48
N ASP A 3 -4.34 -21.37 34.28
CA ASP A 3 -3.09 -20.68 34.55
C ASP A 3 -3.01 -19.45 33.63
N GLU A 4 -2.93 -18.25 34.21
CA GLU A 4 -3.03 -16.96 33.50
C GLU A 4 -2.04 -16.87 32.32
N ARG A 5 -0.87 -17.48 32.49
CA ARG A 5 0.17 -17.61 31.45
C ARG A 5 -0.31 -18.35 30.20
N LEU A 6 -1.07 -19.43 30.35
CA LEU A 6 -1.55 -20.24 29.22
C LEU A 6 -2.59 -19.47 28.41
N LEU A 7 -3.46 -18.70 29.08
CA LEU A 7 -4.45 -17.87 28.42
C LEU A 7 -3.77 -16.80 27.55
N MET A 8 -2.79 -16.08 28.09
CA MET A 8 -2.02 -15.07 27.35
C MET A 8 -1.28 -15.66 26.15
N GLN A 9 -0.67 -16.85 26.31
CA GLN A 9 0.02 -17.52 25.20
C GLN A 9 -0.94 -17.91 24.07
N SER A 10 -2.12 -18.44 24.42
CA SER A 10 -3.12 -18.84 23.42
C SER A 10 -3.70 -17.65 22.65
N MET A 11 -3.91 -16.51 23.32
CA MET A 11 -4.45 -15.30 22.70
C MET A 11 -3.40 -14.54 21.88
N ASN A 12 -2.13 -14.64 22.25
CA ASN A 12 -1.02 -13.97 21.55
C ASN A 12 -0.36 -14.85 20.47
N ASN A 13 -0.94 -16.02 20.13
CA ASN A 13 -0.46 -16.86 19.04
C ASN A 13 -0.86 -16.29 17.67
N THR A 14 -0.35 -15.11 17.34
CA THR A 14 -0.60 -14.39 16.08
C THR A 14 0.54 -14.54 15.08
N GLN A 15 1.52 -15.41 15.35
CA GLN A 15 2.62 -15.66 14.43
C GLN A 15 2.10 -16.33 13.16
N VAL A 16 2.26 -15.62 12.04
CA VAL A 16 1.99 -16.12 10.69
C VAL A 16 3.26 -15.88 9.89
N SER A 17 3.63 -16.86 9.05
CA SER A 17 4.75 -16.68 8.13
C SER A 17 4.33 -15.69 7.04
N PHE A 18 4.97 -14.53 7.00
CA PHE A 18 4.89 -13.61 5.88
C PHE A 18 6.07 -13.83 4.94
N PRO A 19 5.90 -13.62 3.62
CA PRO A 19 7.03 -13.52 2.70
C PRO A 19 8.03 -12.47 3.21
N SER A 20 9.28 -12.57 2.77
CA SER A 20 10.36 -11.60 3.06
C SER A 20 9.88 -10.15 3.00
N ILE A 21 10.44 -9.29 3.85
CA ILE A 21 10.07 -7.88 3.99
C ILE A 21 10.05 -7.20 2.61
N THR A 22 8.86 -7.05 2.06
CA THR A 22 8.58 -6.27 0.84
C THR A 22 7.92 -4.96 1.26
N CYS A 23 8.19 -3.89 0.52
CA CYS A 23 7.44 -2.66 0.72
C CYS A 23 5.99 -2.88 0.27
N ILE A 24 5.04 -2.15 0.85
CA ILE A 24 3.63 -2.22 0.44
C ILE A 24 3.49 -1.95 -1.07
N HIS A 25 4.28 -1.02 -1.61
CA HIS A 25 4.27 -0.70 -3.04
C HIS A 25 4.84 -1.83 -3.92
N ASP A 26 5.71 -2.70 -3.41
CA ASP A 26 6.23 -3.85 -4.16
C ASP A 26 5.12 -4.87 -4.41
N GLU A 27 4.33 -5.17 -3.38
CA GLU A 27 3.18 -6.08 -3.51
C GLU A 27 2.12 -5.48 -4.43
N PHE A 28 1.91 -4.17 -4.40
CA PHE A 28 1.04 -3.49 -5.37
C PHE A 28 1.52 -3.70 -6.81
N VAL A 29 2.82 -3.49 -7.10
CA VAL A 29 3.38 -3.72 -8.43
C VAL A 29 3.22 -5.18 -8.86
N TYR A 30 3.38 -6.13 -7.94
CA TYR A 30 3.12 -7.54 -8.22
C TYR A 30 1.66 -7.81 -8.62
N GLN A 31 0.69 -7.16 -7.96
CA GLN A 31 -0.73 -7.24 -8.36
C GLN A 31 -0.98 -6.60 -9.74
N VAL A 32 -0.32 -5.48 -10.06
CA VAL A 32 -0.40 -4.85 -11.39
C VAL A 32 0.07 -5.81 -12.48
N MET A 33 1.19 -6.50 -12.27
CA MET A 33 1.73 -7.46 -13.23
C MET A 33 0.79 -8.65 -13.46
N LYS A 34 0.08 -9.11 -12.42
CA LYS A 34 -0.89 -10.20 -12.53
C LYS A 34 -2.21 -9.79 -13.17
N HIS A 35 -2.69 -8.59 -12.87
CA HIS A 35 -4.04 -8.15 -13.20
C HIS A 35 -4.08 -6.70 -13.72
N PRO A 36 -3.35 -6.39 -14.81
CA PRO A 36 -3.12 -5.00 -15.22
C PRO A 36 -4.40 -4.24 -15.58
N GLN A 37 -5.37 -4.93 -16.20
CA GLN A 37 -6.63 -4.34 -16.65
C GLN A 37 -7.76 -4.47 -15.62
N LYS A 38 -7.49 -5.06 -14.44
CA LYS A 38 -8.51 -5.17 -13.39
C LYS A 38 -8.71 -3.80 -12.75
N LEU A 39 -9.95 -3.50 -12.38
CA LEU A 39 -10.29 -2.31 -11.60
C LEU A 39 -9.50 -2.30 -10.28
N ALA A 40 -8.79 -1.20 -10.01
CA ALA A 40 -8.02 -0.98 -8.79
C ALA A 40 -8.74 -0.03 -7.83
N VAL A 41 -9.28 1.07 -8.35
CA VAL A 41 -10.02 2.08 -7.57
C VAL A 41 -11.17 2.65 -8.41
N GLU A 42 -12.27 2.96 -7.73
CA GLU A 42 -13.47 3.57 -8.31
C GLU A 42 -14.00 4.62 -7.34
N LEU A 43 -14.42 5.75 -7.87
CA LEU A 43 -15.08 6.83 -7.15
C LEU A 43 -16.14 7.44 -8.07
N ASP A 44 -17.40 7.32 -7.68
CA ASP A 44 -18.56 7.73 -8.49
C ASP A 44 -18.49 7.12 -9.91
N GLU A 45 -18.53 7.92 -10.97
CA GLU A 45 -18.44 7.45 -12.35
C GLU A 45 -17.00 7.28 -12.87
N GLN A 46 -16.00 7.49 -12.01
CA GLN A 46 -14.59 7.42 -12.37
C GLN A 46 -13.94 6.12 -11.88
N SER A 47 -13.09 5.54 -12.72
CA SER A 47 -12.41 4.28 -12.42
C SER A 47 -10.98 4.27 -12.93
N LEU A 48 -10.07 3.62 -12.21
CA LEU A 48 -8.73 3.31 -12.68
C LEU A 48 -8.45 1.82 -12.58
N THR A 49 -7.88 1.26 -13.64
CA THR A 49 -7.26 -0.06 -13.61
C THR A 49 -5.94 -0.05 -12.85
N TYR A 50 -5.45 -1.22 -12.47
CA TYR A 50 -4.13 -1.36 -11.84
C TYR A 50 -3.01 -0.72 -12.68
N CYS A 51 -3.03 -0.89 -13.99
CA CYS A 51 -2.02 -0.32 -14.89
C CYS A 51 -2.09 1.22 -14.93
N GLU A 52 -3.30 1.79 -15.01
CA GLU A 52 -3.49 3.24 -15.01
C GLU A 52 -3.09 3.86 -13.67
N LEU A 53 -3.46 3.24 -12.56
CA LEU A 53 -3.06 3.71 -11.23
C LEU A 53 -1.53 3.67 -11.05
N LEU A 54 -0.86 2.61 -11.54
CA LEU A 54 0.60 2.52 -11.48
C LEU A 54 1.27 3.66 -12.27
N TYR A 55 0.72 4.05 -13.42
CA TYR A 55 1.24 5.17 -14.19
C TYR A 55 1.23 6.48 -13.37
N TYR A 56 0.11 6.80 -12.72
CA TYR A 56 0.01 8.00 -11.85
C TYR A 56 1.00 7.95 -10.68
N VAL A 57 1.11 6.78 -10.02
CA VAL A 57 2.05 6.58 -8.90
C VAL A 57 3.51 6.73 -9.34
N GLN A 58 3.86 6.22 -10.53
CA GLN A 58 5.22 6.36 -11.08
C GLN A 58 5.56 7.83 -11.38
N VAL A 59 4.65 8.58 -11.98
CA VAL A 59 4.86 10.02 -12.23
C VAL A 59 5.03 10.77 -10.91
N LEU A 60 4.14 10.57 -9.94
CA LEU A 60 4.21 11.23 -8.65
C LEU A 60 5.50 10.90 -7.89
N SER A 61 5.89 9.62 -7.86
CA SER A 61 7.12 9.19 -7.16
C SER A 61 8.38 9.81 -7.79
N LEU A 62 8.45 9.89 -9.12
CA LEU A 62 9.54 10.59 -9.81
C LEU A 62 9.57 12.07 -9.47
N THR A 63 8.42 12.75 -9.43
CA THR A 63 8.32 14.15 -9.01
C THR A 63 8.80 14.33 -7.55
N LEU A 64 8.37 13.48 -6.62
CA LEU A 64 8.78 13.55 -5.22
C LEU A 64 10.30 13.37 -5.04
N VAL A 65 10.92 12.45 -5.77
CA VAL A 65 12.36 12.19 -5.68
C VAL A 65 13.18 13.25 -6.41
N ASN A 66 12.78 13.63 -7.62
CA ASN A 66 13.61 14.47 -8.48
C ASN A 66 13.43 15.97 -8.21
N GLU A 67 12.20 16.41 -7.93
CA GLU A 67 11.88 17.83 -7.74
C GLU A 67 11.87 18.21 -6.26
N TYR A 68 11.36 17.34 -5.39
CA TYR A 68 11.24 17.61 -3.96
C TYR A 68 12.29 16.89 -3.11
N HIS A 69 13.16 16.08 -3.72
CA HIS A 69 14.29 15.41 -3.08
C HIS A 69 13.93 14.54 -1.86
N VAL A 70 12.74 13.93 -1.90
CA VAL A 70 12.28 13.04 -0.84
C VAL A 70 13.20 11.83 -0.69
N ILE A 71 13.57 11.50 0.55
CA ILE A 71 14.39 10.34 0.90
C ILE A 71 13.63 9.34 1.80
N PRO A 72 14.05 8.05 1.83
CA PRO A 72 13.45 7.07 2.72
C PRO A 72 13.48 7.49 4.19
N GLY A 73 12.33 7.35 4.86
CA GLY A 73 12.16 7.73 6.26
C GLY A 73 11.57 9.13 6.46
N GLU A 74 11.43 9.92 5.41
CA GLU A 74 10.74 11.21 5.49
C GLU A 74 9.21 11.07 5.55
N VAL A 75 8.59 12.01 6.26
CA VAL A 75 7.14 12.08 6.42
C VAL A 75 6.60 13.13 5.46
N ILE A 76 5.69 12.71 4.57
CA ILE A 76 4.96 13.59 3.67
C ILE A 76 3.53 13.76 4.17
N CYS A 77 3.12 15.00 4.41
CA CYS A 77 1.74 15.30 4.77
C CYS A 77 0.85 15.38 3.53
N GLN A 78 -0.26 14.63 3.54
CA GLN A 78 -1.28 14.69 2.50
C GLN A 78 -2.47 15.52 2.97
N CYS A 79 -2.75 16.64 2.29
CA CYS A 79 -3.87 17.53 2.58
C CYS A 79 -4.66 17.81 1.30
N VAL A 80 -5.45 16.83 0.87
CA VAL A 80 -6.30 16.88 -0.32
C VAL A 80 -7.70 16.39 0.03
N GLU A 81 -8.68 16.66 -0.83
CA GLU A 81 -10.05 16.17 -0.72
C GLU A 81 -10.20 14.78 -1.35
N ARG A 82 -11.25 14.05 -0.98
CA ARG A 82 -11.58 12.73 -1.54
C ARG A 82 -11.67 12.77 -3.07
N SER A 83 -10.70 12.14 -3.73
CA SER A 83 -10.58 12.07 -5.19
C SER A 83 -9.72 10.87 -5.60
N LEU A 84 -9.79 10.46 -6.88
CA LEU A 84 -8.90 9.42 -7.43
C LEU A 84 -7.42 9.84 -7.48
N SER A 85 -7.14 11.13 -7.32
CA SER A 85 -5.78 11.70 -7.28
C SER A 85 -5.22 11.85 -5.87
N MET A 86 -5.99 11.52 -4.82
CA MET A 86 -5.41 11.32 -3.48
C MET A 86 -4.51 10.09 -3.48
#